data_AF-A0A261EQC4-F1
#
_entry.id   AF-A0A261EQC4-F1
#
_cell.length_a   1.000
_cell.length_b   1.000
_cell.length_c   1.000
_cell.angle_alpha   90.00
_cell.angle_beta   90.00
_cell.angle_gamma   90.00
#
_symmetry.space_group_name_H-M   'P 1'
#
loop_
_entity.id
_entity.type
_entity.pdbx_description
1 polymer ?
#
loop_
_entity_poly.entity_id
_entity_poly.type
_entity_poly.pdbx_seq_one_letter_code
_entity_poly.pdbx_strand_id
1 'polypeptide(L)' 'MADKEAGARDATLHEIMAWCEQEADKQYDLYRTTYGDERLSADAAEYAFEAVAEHCWEMLGHGGSMPLEVENQSEDAK' A
#
# COMPACT_ATOMS: atom_id res chain seq x y z
N MET A 1 13.31 -15.93 15.92
CA MET A 1 11.85 -15.86 16.17
C MET A 1 11.27 -14.63 15.51
N ALA A 2 11.82 -13.42 15.74
CA ALA A 2 11.42 -12.18 15.06
C ALA A 2 11.41 -12.27 13.52
N ASP A 3 12.36 -12.97 12.91
CA ASP A 3 12.46 -13.16 11.45
C ASP A 3 11.27 -13.94 10.84
N LYS A 4 10.72 -14.92 11.60
CA LYS A 4 9.51 -15.67 11.19
C LYS A 4 8.24 -14.82 11.33
N GLU A 5 8.18 -13.96 12.33
CA GLU A 5 7.03 -13.07 12.56
C GLU A 5 6.98 -11.94 11.52
N ALA A 6 8.14 -11.40 11.14
CA ALA A 6 8.25 -10.47 10.01
C ALA A 6 7.78 -11.14 8.70
N GLY A 7 8.26 -12.35 8.39
CA GLY A 7 7.83 -13.06 7.19
C GLY A 7 6.33 -13.39 7.16
N ALA A 8 5.73 -13.76 8.30
CA ALA A 8 4.29 -14.00 8.39
C ALA A 8 3.46 -12.73 8.21
N ARG A 9 3.89 -11.63 8.86
CA ARG A 9 3.25 -10.32 8.72
C ARG A 9 3.30 -9.84 7.27
N ASP A 10 4.46 -9.91 6.64
CA ASP A 10 4.66 -9.42 5.29
C ASP A 10 3.83 -10.26 4.29
N ALA A 11 3.69 -11.56 4.51
CA ALA A 11 2.79 -12.41 3.73
C ALA A 11 1.32 -12.00 3.88
N THR A 12 0.87 -11.71 5.12
CA THR A 12 -0.49 -11.21 5.36
C THR A 12 -0.74 -9.85 4.69
N LEU A 13 0.23 -8.94 4.70
CA LEU A 13 0.10 -7.65 4.02
C LEU A 13 -0.05 -7.82 2.50
N HIS A 14 0.72 -8.74 1.89
CA HIS A 14 0.56 -9.05 0.47
C HIS A 14 -0.80 -9.67 0.14
N GLU A 15 -1.34 -10.52 1.01
CA GLU A 15 -2.69 -11.10 0.83
C GLU A 15 -3.77 -10.03 0.87
N ILE A 16 -3.67 -9.06 1.79
CA ILE A 16 -4.60 -7.93 1.89
C ILE A 16 -4.50 -7.05 0.64
N MET A 17 -3.29 -6.73 0.17
CA MET A 17 -3.11 -5.93 -1.05
C MET A 17 -3.76 -6.60 -2.28
N ALA A 18 -3.50 -7.90 -2.49
CA ALA A 18 -4.10 -8.65 -3.59
C ALA A 18 -5.63 -8.74 -3.48
N TRP A 19 -6.16 -8.83 -2.26
CA TRP A 19 -7.60 -8.80 -2.03
C TRP A 19 -8.19 -7.42 -2.35
N CYS A 20 -7.54 -6.33 -1.94
CA CYS A 20 -7.97 -4.96 -2.25
C CYS A 20 -8.03 -4.71 -3.77
N GLU A 21 -7.01 -5.10 -4.52
CA GLU A 21 -6.98 -4.99 -5.98
C GLU A 21 -8.17 -5.73 -6.61
N GLN A 22 -8.39 -6.99 -6.21
CA GLN A 22 -9.50 -7.77 -6.73
C GLN A 22 -10.87 -7.17 -6.36
N GLU A 23 -11.01 -6.62 -5.16
CA GLU A 23 -12.27 -6.05 -4.72
C GLU A 23 -12.56 -4.70 -5.39
N ALA A 24 -11.53 -3.89 -5.67
CA ALA A 24 -11.64 -2.68 -6.48
C ALA A 24 -12.21 -2.98 -7.87
N ASP A 25 -11.64 -3.98 -8.56
CA ASP A 25 -12.12 -4.43 -9.88
C ASP A 25 -13.59 -4.89 -9.81
N LYS A 26 -13.95 -5.69 -8.80
CA LYS A 26 -15.34 -6.16 -8.63
C LYS A 26 -16.31 -5.02 -8.39
N GLN A 27 -15.96 -4.05 -7.54
CA GLN A 27 -16.80 -2.90 -7.29
C GLN A 27 -16.95 -2.06 -8.54
N TYR A 28 -15.84 -1.78 -9.25
CA TYR A 28 -15.87 -1.08 -10.53
C TYR A 28 -16.84 -1.74 -11.52
N ASP A 29 -16.73 -3.06 -11.71
CA ASP A 29 -17.62 -3.81 -12.60
C ASP A 29 -19.08 -3.82 -12.13
N LEU A 30 -19.32 -3.94 -10.82
CA LEU A 30 -20.66 -3.88 -10.24
C LEU A 30 -21.30 -2.51 -10.48
N TYR A 31 -20.57 -1.42 -10.20
CA TYR A 31 -21.07 -0.06 -10.40
C TYR A 31 -21.35 0.21 -11.86
N ARG A 32 -20.39 -0.12 -12.75
CA ARG A 32 -20.54 0.01 -14.20
C ARG A 32 -21.74 -0.75 -14.75
N THR A 33 -21.98 -1.97 -14.25
CA THR A 33 -23.09 -2.82 -14.71
C THR A 33 -24.44 -2.38 -14.14
N THR A 34 -24.47 -1.92 -12.89
CA THR A 34 -25.73 -1.61 -12.17
C THR A 34 -26.23 -0.20 -12.46
N TYR A 35 -25.32 0.78 -12.51
CA TYR A 35 -25.65 2.20 -12.59
C TYR A 35 -25.23 2.84 -13.93
N GLY A 36 -24.53 2.09 -14.79
CA GLY A 36 -23.90 2.64 -16.00
C GLY A 36 -22.58 3.34 -15.68
N ASP A 37 -22.07 4.14 -16.61
CA ASP A 37 -20.78 4.83 -16.48
C ASP A 37 -20.85 6.08 -15.57
N GLU A 38 -21.57 5.99 -14.45
CA GLU A 38 -21.61 7.04 -13.43
C GLU A 38 -20.32 6.97 -12.59
N ARG A 39 -19.22 7.43 -13.22
CA ARG A 39 -17.82 7.38 -12.74
C ARG A 39 -17.64 7.71 -11.27
N LEU A 40 -18.37 8.69 -10.74
CA LEU A 40 -18.20 9.17 -9.37
C LEU A 40 -18.36 8.08 -8.29
N SER A 41 -19.22 7.07 -8.51
CA SER A 41 -19.45 6.01 -7.52
C SER A 41 -18.43 4.87 -7.60
N ALA A 42 -18.00 4.52 -8.82
CA ALA A 42 -16.95 3.53 -9.06
C ALA A 42 -15.59 4.05 -8.60
N ASP A 43 -15.26 5.30 -8.94
CA ASP A 43 -14.00 5.97 -8.58
C ASP A 43 -13.82 6.04 -7.04
N ALA A 44 -14.90 6.22 -6.28
CA ALA A 44 -14.85 6.29 -4.82
C ALA A 44 -14.56 4.93 -4.16
N ALA A 45 -15.07 3.84 -4.72
CA ALA A 45 -14.80 2.49 -4.23
C ALA A 45 -13.38 2.04 -4.57
N GLU A 46 -12.93 2.29 -5.79
CA GLU A 46 -11.55 2.04 -6.25
C GLU A 46 -10.54 2.76 -5.34
N TYR A 47 -10.74 4.06 -5.11
CA TYR A 47 -9.87 4.88 -4.24
C TYR A 47 -9.77 4.32 -2.81
N ALA A 48 -10.86 3.80 -2.26
CA ALA A 48 -10.86 3.24 -0.90
C ALA A 48 -9.99 1.99 -0.78
N PHE A 49 -10.02 1.10 -1.78
CA PHE A 49 -9.19 -0.11 -1.79
C PHE A 49 -7.73 0.20 -2.12
N GLU A 50 -7.48 1.13 -3.04
CA GLU A 50 -6.14 1.60 -3.37
C GLU A 50 -5.46 2.22 -2.13
N ALA A 51 -6.16 3.04 -1.35
CA ALA A 51 -5.61 3.62 -0.12
C ALA A 51 -5.26 2.56 0.94
N VAL A 52 -6.04 1.47 1.04
CA VAL A 52 -5.72 0.35 1.95
C VAL A 52 -4.49 -0.41 1.44
N ALA A 53 -4.38 -0.64 0.13
CA ALA A 53 -3.23 -1.30 -0.46
C ALA A 53 -1.95 -0.46 -0.27
N GLU A 54 -2.02 0.85 -0.51
CA GLU A 54 -0.93 1.79 -0.26
C GLU A 54 -0.51 1.76 1.21
N HIS A 55 -1.46 1.79 2.16
CA HIS A 55 -1.12 1.69 3.57
C HIS A 55 -0.42 0.36 3.94
N CYS A 56 -0.83 -0.75 3.33
CA CYS A 56 -0.15 -2.04 3.51
C CYS A 56 1.28 -2.02 2.95
N TRP A 57 1.47 -1.34 1.82
CA TRP A 57 2.78 -1.12 1.19
C TRP A 57 3.70 -0.27 2.08
N GLU A 58 3.17 0.77 2.71
CA GLU A 58 3.92 1.57 3.69
C GLU A 58 4.34 0.74 4.90
N MET A 59 3.46 -0.14 5.42
CA MET A 59 3.77 -1.04 6.53
C MET A 59 4.85 -2.08 6.21
N LEU A 60 5.05 -2.41 4.94
CA LEU A 60 6.19 -3.23 4.47
C LEU A 60 7.53 -2.46 4.50
N GLY A 61 7.52 -1.17 4.86
CA GLY A 61 8.71 -0.33 4.89
C GLY A 61 9.11 0.22 3.53
N HIS A 62 8.24 0.09 2.52
CA HIS A 62 8.45 0.70 1.20
C HIS A 62 7.98 2.17 1.15
N GLY A 63 7.26 2.64 2.18
CA GLY A 63 6.83 4.02 2.36
C GLY A 63 7.67 4.76 3.39
N GLY A 64 8.84 5.25 2.99
CA GLY A 64 9.72 6.01 3.88
C GLY A 64 11.07 6.30 3.26
N SER A 65 11.28 7.58 2.91
CA SER A 65 12.53 8.19 2.50
C SER A 65 13.78 7.48 3.04
N MET A 66 14.69 7.05 2.15
CA MET A 66 15.84 7.94 2.04
C MET A 66 16.52 8.36 3.35
N PRO A 67 17.18 7.51 4.18
CA PRO A 67 17.92 8.06 5.32
C PRO A 67 18.92 9.04 4.71
N LEU A 68 18.75 10.34 4.96
CA LEU A 68 19.78 11.33 4.64
C LEU A 68 21.04 10.81 5.31
N GLU A 69 22.01 10.36 4.52
CA GLU A 69 23.36 10.09 5.00
C GLU A 69 23.76 11.32 5.79
N VAL A 70 23.83 11.17 7.11
CA VAL A 70 24.41 12.18 7.98
C VAL A 70 25.84 12.29 7.48
N GLU A 71 26.16 13.37 6.75
CA GLU A 71 27.53 13.69 6.39
C GLU A 71 28.35 13.60 7.68
N ASN A 72 29.21 12.59 7.74
CA ASN A 72 30.07 12.34 8.87
C ASN A 72 31.07 13.50 8.95
N GLN A 73 30.71 14.56 9.69
CA GLN A 73 31.56 15.73 9.96
C GLN A 73 32.69 15.40 10.96
N SER A 74 33.28 14.22 10.86
CA SER A 74 34.48 13.83 11.62
C SER A 74 35.74 14.00 10.79
N GLU A 75 35.97 15.19 10.26
CA GLU A 75 37.29 15.75 9.95
C GLU A 75 37.14 17.24 10.28
N ASP A 76 37.59 17.75 11.42
CA ASP A 76 39.00 17.90 11.73
C ASP A 76 39.17 18.05 13.25
N ALA A 77 39.71 17.01 13.88
CA ALA A 77 40.40 17.14 15.14
C ALA A 77 41.89 17.34 14.81
N LYS A 78 42.31 18.60 14.59
CA LYS A 78 43.67 19.03 14.93
C LYS A 78 43.84 20.53 15.12
#